data_AF-A0A1A8QRC1-F1
#
_entry.id   AF-A0A1A8QRC1-F1
#
_cell.length_a   1.000
_cell.length_b   1.000
_cell.length_c   1.000
_cell.angle_alpha   90.00
_cell.angle_beta   90.00
_cell.angle_gamma   90.00
#
_symmetry.space_group_name_H-M   'P 1'
#
loop_
_entity.id
_entity.type
_entity.pdbx_description
1 polymer ?
#
loop_
_entity_poly.entity_id
_entity_poly.type
_entity_poly.pdbx_seq_one_letter_code
_entity_poly.pdbx_strand_id
1 'polypeptide(L)'
;KDFLEVLISLRNPNRDSCEDVSAWSHWGLVQVPLSVRDIPQLRKAYSELSLNSGQLGIDDVANIHPDLFENSYVQIGTKVVMEQDSAAAQQYSRRGCPTGLRADLWALILNSTNQPQDKTHYEQLKAGVIQHDLLVDNLIYKDVKLTASNDDYYFVFEDFLYQVLLCFSRDTAVLEHFKYNSATPPKSFILVGEEEHVVVYPPNGVIPFHGFSMYVAPLCFLYNEPSTLYNIFREMYIRYFFRLHSISSSTSGIVSLCLQFERLLQTHLPQLFYHLRQIGAQPLRIAFKWMVRAFSGYLSTDQLLLLWDRILGYDSLEVVAVLAAAVFAFRAENLMEVTSLASAEAVLADLSTLKVMPLIQIFLFATAV
;
A
#
# COMPACT_ATOMS: atom_id res chain seq x y z
N LYS A 1 17.19 -4.89 13.45
CA LYS A 1 16.30 -3.99 14.22
C LYS A 1 14.96 -3.98 13.50
N ASP A 2 13.84 -4.09 14.22
CA ASP A 2 12.50 -3.99 13.64
C ASP A 2 12.36 -2.61 12.97
N PHE A 3 11.76 -2.57 11.77
CA PHE A 3 11.63 -1.35 10.97
C PHE A 3 10.81 -0.30 11.72
N LEU A 4 9.77 -0.71 12.45
CA LEU A 4 8.98 0.21 13.27
C LEU A 4 9.83 0.90 14.35
N GLU A 5 10.71 0.14 15.02
CA GLU A 5 11.59 0.69 16.06
C GLU A 5 12.56 1.74 15.50
N VAL A 6 12.98 1.58 14.24
CA VAL A 6 13.75 2.62 13.54
C VAL A 6 12.92 3.89 13.40
N LEU A 7 11.66 3.80 12.97
CA LEU A 7 10.77 4.97 12.81
C LEU A 7 10.50 5.67 14.14
N ILE A 8 10.28 4.91 15.22
CA ILE A 8 10.06 5.44 16.58
C ILE A 8 11.31 6.19 17.09
N SER A 9 12.49 5.73 16.71
CA SER A 9 13.77 6.34 17.10
C SER A 9 14.12 7.61 16.34
N LEU A 10 13.37 7.98 15.28
CA LEU A 10 13.63 9.18 14.52
C LEU A 10 13.49 10.42 15.42
N ARG A 11 14.47 11.33 15.30
CA ARG A 11 14.53 12.60 16.01
C ARG A 11 14.92 13.69 15.02
N ASN A 12 14.36 14.89 15.20
CA ASN A 12 14.79 16.04 14.44
C ASN A 12 16.00 16.68 15.17
N PRO A 13 17.21 16.68 14.57
CA PRO A 13 18.40 17.26 15.19
C PRO A 13 18.28 18.79 15.37
N ASN A 14 17.41 19.46 14.61
CA ASN A 14 17.20 20.90 14.67
C ASN A 14 16.13 21.32 15.69
N ARG A 15 15.54 20.38 16.43
CA ARG A 15 14.54 20.67 17.46
C ARG A 15 15.19 20.46 18.82
N ASP A 16 15.59 21.54 19.46
CA ASP A 16 16.01 21.53 20.85
C ASP A 16 14.85 21.02 21.71
N SER A 17 15.15 20.09 22.61
CA SER A 17 14.21 19.38 23.49
C SER A 17 13.51 20.27 24.54
N CYS A 18 13.56 21.60 24.37
CA CYS A 18 13.21 22.57 25.41
C CYS A 18 12.01 23.47 25.08
N GLU A 19 11.59 23.63 23.82
CA GLU A 19 10.52 24.59 23.48
C GLU A 19 9.33 23.91 22.76
N ASP A 20 8.13 24.16 23.30
CA ASP A 20 6.80 23.66 22.92
C ASP A 20 6.41 22.24 23.37
N VAL A 21 6.40 22.05 24.69
CA VAL A 21 5.79 20.91 25.39
C VAL A 21 4.25 20.91 25.29
N SER A 22 3.61 21.95 24.74
CA SER A 22 2.16 22.17 24.87
C SER A 22 1.28 21.87 23.65
N ALA A 23 1.83 21.56 22.46
CA ALA A 23 1.01 21.48 21.23
C ALA A 23 1.08 20.15 20.45
N TRP A 24 1.96 19.22 20.82
CA TRP A 24 2.12 17.94 20.12
C TRP A 24 1.56 16.82 20.99
N SER A 25 0.75 15.95 20.41
CA SER A 25 0.20 14.81 21.13
C SER A 25 1.32 13.83 21.51
N HIS A 26 1.76 13.93 22.76
CA HIS A 26 2.79 13.09 23.38
C HIS A 26 2.38 11.62 23.54
N TRP A 27 1.25 11.22 22.97
CA TRP A 27 0.70 9.87 23.13
C TRP A 27 1.11 8.95 21.97
N GLY A 28 1.43 9.50 20.80
CA GLY A 28 1.92 8.76 19.64
C GLY A 28 3.38 8.29 19.79
N LEU A 29 3.73 7.23 19.07
CA LEU A 29 5.08 6.69 19.02
C LEU A 29 5.99 7.46 18.05
N VAL A 30 5.44 8.02 16.96
CA VAL A 30 6.20 8.77 15.96
C VAL A 30 6.14 10.26 16.30
N GLN A 31 7.30 10.83 16.65
CA GLN A 31 7.42 12.21 17.15
C GLN A 31 8.19 13.13 16.17
N VAL A 32 8.10 12.84 14.87
CA VAL A 32 8.79 13.61 13.81
C VAL A 32 7.92 14.79 13.37
N PRO A 33 8.48 16.01 13.20
CA PRO A 33 7.69 17.18 12.86
C PRO A 33 7.36 17.29 11.37
N LEU A 34 6.57 16.35 10.86
CA LEU A 34 6.05 16.37 9.49
C LEU A 34 4.61 16.90 9.48
N SER A 35 4.28 17.68 8.44
CA SER A 35 2.91 18.12 8.22
C SER A 35 2.10 16.99 7.58
N VAL A 36 1.08 16.51 8.30
CA VAL A 36 0.11 15.53 7.81
C VAL A 36 -1.27 16.16 7.74
N ARG A 37 -2.08 15.73 6.76
CA ARG A 37 -3.42 16.28 6.56
C ARG A 37 -4.34 15.92 7.73
N ASP A 38 -5.09 16.92 8.20
CA ASP A 38 -6.21 16.71 9.12
C ASP A 38 -7.48 16.29 8.38
N ILE A 39 -8.57 16.05 9.11
CA ILE A 39 -9.84 15.61 8.51
C ILE A 39 -10.43 16.62 7.53
N PRO A 40 -10.53 17.93 7.84
CA PRO A 40 -10.98 18.91 6.85
C PRO A 40 -10.15 18.89 5.56
N GLN A 41 -8.83 18.78 5.66
CA GLN A 41 -7.93 18.67 4.52
C GLN A 41 -8.13 17.36 3.75
N LEU A 42 -8.32 16.24 4.45
CA LEU A 42 -8.60 14.93 3.85
C LEU A 42 -9.97 14.91 3.15
N ARG A 43 -11.01 15.50 3.74
CA ARG A 43 -12.34 15.66 3.12
C ARG A 43 -12.26 16.42 1.80
N LYS A 44 -11.41 17.46 1.75
CA LYS A 44 -11.15 18.22 0.52
C LYS A 44 -10.35 17.39 -0.49
N ALA A 45 -9.34 16.65 -0.05
CA ALA A 45 -8.51 15.83 -0.93
C ALA A 45 -9.27 14.62 -1.52
N TYR A 46 -10.21 14.05 -0.76
CA TYR A 46 -11.01 12.88 -1.12
C TYR A 46 -12.47 13.24 -1.37
N SER A 47 -12.73 14.40 -1.97
CA SER A 47 -14.08 14.96 -2.11
C SER A 47 -15.07 14.03 -2.83
N GLU A 48 -14.56 13.25 -3.78
CA GLU A 48 -15.33 12.29 -4.56
C GLU A 48 -15.78 11.09 -3.71
N LEU A 49 -15.15 10.84 -2.56
CA LEU A 49 -15.58 9.84 -1.57
C LEU A 49 -16.72 10.35 -0.65
N SER A 50 -17.26 11.54 -0.87
CA SER A 50 -18.40 12.02 -0.06
C SER A 50 -19.62 11.08 -0.16
N LEU A 51 -20.48 11.13 0.85
CA LEU A 51 -21.72 10.32 0.92
C LEU A 51 -22.73 10.63 -0.20
N ASN A 52 -22.55 11.75 -0.91
CA ASN A 52 -23.45 12.19 -1.98
C ASN A 52 -22.99 11.71 -3.37
N SER A 53 -21.81 11.09 -3.46
CA SER A 53 -21.22 10.62 -4.70
C SER A 53 -21.33 9.10 -4.78
N GLY A 54 -21.89 8.57 -5.86
CA GLY A 54 -21.96 7.12 -6.04
C GLY A 54 -20.57 6.47 -6.07
N GLN A 55 -20.40 5.33 -5.41
CA GLN A 55 -19.14 4.61 -5.24
C GLN A 55 -19.29 3.14 -5.63
N LEU A 56 -18.31 2.63 -6.39
CA LEU A 56 -18.14 1.18 -6.53
C LEU A 56 -17.61 0.58 -5.22
N GLY A 57 -18.19 -0.55 -4.82
CA GLY A 57 -18.07 -1.17 -3.50
C GLY A 57 -19.16 -0.77 -2.50
N ILE A 58 -20.16 0.02 -2.92
CA ILE A 58 -21.29 0.50 -2.10
C ILE A 58 -22.58 0.46 -2.91
N ASP A 59 -22.67 1.30 -3.95
CA ASP A 59 -23.92 1.53 -4.70
C ASP A 59 -24.19 0.47 -5.76
N ASP A 60 -23.16 -0.28 -6.16
CA ASP A 60 -23.21 -1.50 -6.96
C ASP A 60 -23.76 -2.72 -6.18
N VAL A 61 -23.68 -2.69 -4.85
CA VAL A 61 -24.14 -3.79 -3.98
C VAL A 61 -25.54 -3.53 -3.42
N ALA A 62 -26.00 -2.28 -3.38
CA ALA A 62 -27.30 -1.90 -2.84
C ALA A 62 -28.44 -2.33 -3.78
N ASN A 63 -29.22 -3.33 -3.35
CA ASN A 63 -30.37 -3.99 -4.03
C ASN A 63 -31.54 -3.08 -4.50
N ILE A 64 -31.35 -1.77 -4.67
CA ILE A 64 -32.44 -0.82 -4.94
C ILE A 64 -32.56 -0.50 -6.44
N HIS A 65 -31.49 -0.61 -7.23
CA HIS A 65 -31.50 -0.78 -8.70
C HIS A 65 -30.02 -0.87 -9.15
N PRO A 66 -29.36 -2.04 -9.06
CA PRO A 66 -27.93 -2.20 -9.34
C PRO A 66 -27.55 -1.70 -10.75
N ASP A 67 -28.49 -1.84 -11.68
CA ASP A 67 -28.24 -1.65 -13.10
C ASP A 67 -28.10 -0.18 -13.56
N LEU A 68 -28.62 0.82 -12.85
CA LEU A 68 -28.59 2.19 -13.39
C LEU A 68 -27.26 2.90 -13.13
N PHE A 69 -26.75 2.82 -11.90
CA PHE A 69 -25.47 3.43 -11.56
C PHE A 69 -24.32 2.67 -12.24
N GLU A 70 -24.24 1.36 -12.06
CA GLU A 70 -23.12 0.58 -12.58
C GLU A 70 -23.08 0.62 -14.11
N ASN A 71 -24.20 0.42 -14.83
CA ASN A 71 -24.17 0.43 -16.29
C ASN A 71 -23.80 1.81 -16.86
N SER A 72 -24.32 2.89 -16.29
CA SER A 72 -23.94 4.24 -16.75
C SER A 72 -22.47 4.55 -16.45
N TYR A 73 -21.97 4.09 -15.29
CA TYR A 73 -20.58 4.27 -14.90
C TYR A 73 -19.63 3.47 -15.79
N VAL A 74 -19.95 2.20 -16.06
CA VAL A 74 -19.20 1.32 -16.99
C VAL A 74 -19.13 1.92 -18.39
N GLN A 75 -20.23 2.48 -18.92
CA GLN A 75 -20.21 3.15 -20.23
C GLN A 75 -19.21 4.32 -20.28
N ILE A 76 -19.14 5.12 -19.22
CA ILE A 76 -18.15 6.19 -19.11
C ILE A 76 -16.74 5.60 -19.06
N GLY A 77 -16.52 4.56 -18.25
CA GLY A 77 -15.23 3.87 -18.15
C GLY A 77 -14.76 3.31 -19.49
N THR A 78 -15.65 2.68 -20.27
CA THR A 78 -15.33 2.18 -21.61
C THR A 78 -14.89 3.30 -22.54
N LYS A 79 -15.56 4.46 -22.48
CA LYS A 79 -15.15 5.63 -23.27
C LYS A 79 -13.76 6.12 -22.89
N VAL A 80 -13.45 6.19 -21.60
CA VAL A 80 -12.11 6.58 -21.11
C VAL A 80 -11.03 5.62 -21.62
N VAL A 81 -11.29 4.31 -21.56
CA VAL A 81 -10.36 3.30 -22.09
C VAL A 81 -10.19 3.43 -23.61
N MET A 82 -11.27 3.68 -24.36
CA MET A 82 -11.21 3.88 -25.81
C MET A 82 -10.43 5.14 -26.21
N GLU A 83 -10.54 6.22 -25.44
CA GLU A 83 -9.81 7.47 -25.69
C GLU A 83 -8.33 7.39 -25.28
N GLN A 84 -7.91 6.34 -24.56
CA GLN A 84 -6.54 6.11 -24.11
C GLN A 84 -5.97 7.29 -23.28
N ASP A 85 -6.84 7.99 -22.54
CA ASP A 85 -6.46 9.12 -21.71
C ASP A 85 -6.12 8.69 -20.27
N SER A 86 -4.84 8.73 -19.95
CA SER A 86 -4.30 8.38 -18.62
C SER A 86 -4.82 9.29 -17.50
N ALA A 87 -4.97 10.59 -17.75
CA ALA A 87 -5.45 11.54 -16.75
C ALA A 87 -6.95 11.34 -16.48
N ALA A 88 -7.73 11.09 -17.53
CA ALA A 88 -9.14 10.73 -17.39
C ALA A 88 -9.32 9.40 -16.65
N ALA A 89 -8.49 8.39 -16.95
CA ALA A 89 -8.49 7.11 -16.23
C ALA A 89 -8.21 7.31 -14.74
N GLN A 90 -7.21 8.12 -14.40
CA GLN A 90 -6.88 8.43 -13.00
C GLN A 90 -8.05 9.12 -12.28
N GLN A 91 -8.62 10.17 -12.89
CA GLN A 91 -9.78 10.88 -12.31
C GLN A 91 -10.98 9.95 -12.13
N TYR A 92 -11.24 9.07 -13.09
CA TYR A 92 -12.31 8.08 -13.04
C TYR A 92 -12.11 7.09 -11.88
N SER A 93 -10.90 6.53 -11.72
CA SER A 93 -10.60 5.53 -10.68
C SER A 93 -10.80 6.01 -9.23
N ARG A 94 -10.92 7.33 -8.98
CA ARG A 94 -11.24 7.89 -7.65
C ARG A 94 -12.55 7.37 -7.05
N ARG A 95 -13.53 7.02 -7.90
CA ARG A 95 -14.81 6.43 -7.49
C ARG A 95 -14.84 4.90 -7.64
N GLY A 96 -13.69 4.30 -7.94
CA GLY A 96 -13.48 2.88 -8.15
C GLY A 96 -13.48 2.49 -9.63
N CYS A 97 -12.91 1.31 -9.91
CA CYS A 97 -12.90 0.72 -11.26
C CYS A 97 -13.86 -0.47 -11.31
N PRO A 98 -14.70 -0.59 -12.37
CA PRO A 98 -15.46 -1.81 -12.61
C PRO A 98 -14.54 -3.00 -12.86
N THR A 99 -14.96 -4.20 -12.47
CA THR A 99 -14.12 -5.41 -12.58
C THR A 99 -13.65 -5.70 -14.00
N GLY A 100 -14.52 -5.53 -14.99
CA GLY A 100 -14.16 -5.76 -16.40
C GLY A 100 -13.25 -4.71 -17.03
N LEU A 101 -13.06 -3.54 -16.41
CA LEU A 101 -12.24 -2.43 -16.95
C LEU A 101 -11.01 -2.13 -16.08
N ARG A 102 -10.90 -2.74 -14.89
CA ARG A 102 -9.87 -2.39 -13.90
C ARG A 102 -8.45 -2.55 -14.44
N ALA A 103 -8.17 -3.66 -15.11
CA ALA A 103 -6.85 -3.92 -15.68
C ALA A 103 -6.44 -2.86 -16.70
N ASP A 104 -7.34 -2.49 -17.62
CA ASP A 104 -7.07 -1.49 -18.66
C ASP A 104 -6.90 -0.08 -18.07
N LEU A 105 -7.76 0.30 -17.12
CA LEU A 105 -7.66 1.59 -16.43
C LEU A 105 -6.34 1.72 -15.67
N TRP A 106 -5.93 0.68 -14.95
CA TRP A 106 -4.66 0.68 -14.22
C TRP A 106 -3.47 0.73 -15.17
N ALA A 107 -3.51 -0.03 -16.28
CA ALA A 107 -2.50 0.03 -17.33
C ALA A 107 -2.36 1.44 -17.91
N LEU A 108 -3.47 2.15 -18.14
CA LEU A 108 -3.45 3.55 -18.59
C LEU A 108 -2.84 4.50 -17.55
N ILE A 109 -3.25 4.41 -16.28
CA ILE A 109 -2.72 5.27 -15.20
C ILE A 109 -1.21 5.04 -15.01
N LEU A 110 -0.79 3.78 -15.09
CA LEU A 110 0.60 3.38 -14.94
C LEU A 110 1.42 3.54 -16.22
N ASN A 111 0.82 3.97 -17.34
CA ASN A 111 1.45 4.05 -18.65
C ASN A 111 2.13 2.72 -19.05
N SER A 112 1.49 1.59 -18.77
CA SER A 112 2.00 0.24 -18.97
C SER A 112 1.20 -0.49 -20.05
N THR A 113 1.43 -0.17 -21.33
CA THR A 113 0.68 -0.75 -22.46
C THR A 113 1.28 -2.03 -23.03
N ASN A 114 2.21 -2.67 -22.29
CA ASN A 114 2.94 -3.89 -22.67
C ASN A 114 3.42 -3.91 -24.13
N GLN A 115 4.19 -2.88 -24.50
CA GLN A 115 4.71 -2.71 -25.84
C GLN A 115 5.70 -3.83 -26.20
N PRO A 116 6.02 -4.05 -27.49
CA PRO A 116 7.00 -5.08 -27.88
C PRO A 116 8.38 -4.92 -27.20
N GLN A 117 8.77 -3.68 -26.90
CA GLN A 117 9.99 -3.37 -26.14
C GLN A 117 9.91 -3.89 -24.70
N ASP A 118 8.76 -3.72 -24.03
CA ASP A 118 8.55 -4.21 -22.67
C ASP A 118 8.60 -5.74 -22.61
N LYS A 119 7.99 -6.42 -23.60
CA LYS A 119 8.08 -7.89 -23.72
C LYS A 119 9.52 -8.35 -23.91
N THR A 120 10.27 -7.65 -24.74
CA THR A 120 11.68 -7.96 -24.99
C THR A 120 12.52 -7.76 -23.73
N HIS A 121 12.29 -6.68 -22.99
CA HIS A 121 12.94 -6.42 -21.69
C HIS A 121 12.62 -7.53 -20.68
N TYR A 122 11.36 -7.93 -20.57
CA TYR A 122 10.95 -9.03 -19.69
C TYR A 122 11.64 -10.36 -20.06
N GLU A 123 11.70 -10.71 -21.35
CA GLU A 123 12.38 -11.93 -21.79
C GLU A 123 13.90 -11.90 -21.50
N GLN A 124 14.53 -10.72 -21.58
CA GLN A 124 15.94 -10.55 -21.17
C GLN A 124 16.13 -10.79 -19.67
N LEU A 125 15.24 -10.25 -18.82
CA LEU A 125 15.27 -10.49 -17.38
C LEU A 125 15.08 -11.97 -17.05
N LYS A 126 14.12 -12.61 -17.70
CA LYS A 126 13.84 -14.04 -17.56
C LYS A 126 15.03 -14.90 -17.99
N ALA A 127 15.70 -14.56 -19.09
CA ALA A 127 16.95 -15.21 -19.47
C ALA A 127 18.03 -15.03 -18.39
N GLY A 128 18.11 -13.84 -17.77
CA GLY A 128 18.97 -13.56 -16.64
C GLY A 128 18.68 -14.41 -15.41
N VAL A 129 17.40 -14.71 -15.12
CA VAL A 129 16.99 -15.64 -14.05
C VAL A 129 17.49 -17.05 -14.33
N ILE A 130 17.36 -17.54 -15.56
CA ILE A 130 17.78 -18.91 -15.92
C ILE A 130 19.31 -19.05 -15.91
N GLN A 131 20.03 -18.00 -16.29
CA GLN A 131 21.49 -18.04 -16.41
C GLN A 131 22.22 -17.85 -15.08
N HIS A 132 21.64 -17.09 -14.15
CA HIS A 132 22.31 -16.68 -12.93
C HIS A 132 21.42 -16.83 -11.70
N ASP A 133 21.86 -17.66 -10.76
CA ASP A 133 21.27 -17.78 -9.43
C ASP A 133 21.75 -16.65 -8.53
N LEU A 134 20.81 -15.98 -7.85
CA LEU A 134 21.10 -14.94 -6.87
C LEU A 134 20.69 -15.42 -5.47
N LEU A 135 21.44 -15.04 -4.42
CA LEU A 135 21.07 -15.32 -3.03
C LEU A 135 19.65 -14.85 -2.69
N VAL A 136 19.20 -13.73 -3.27
CA VAL A 136 17.85 -13.21 -3.05
C VAL A 136 16.74 -14.07 -3.64
N ASP A 137 17.04 -14.98 -4.57
CA ASP A 137 16.04 -15.92 -5.09
C ASP A 137 15.56 -16.84 -3.98
N ASN A 138 16.47 -17.30 -3.11
CA ASN A 138 16.10 -18.10 -1.93
C ASN A 138 15.19 -17.34 -0.96
N LEU A 139 15.38 -16.01 -0.83
CA LEU A 139 14.49 -15.18 -0.03
C LEU A 139 13.10 -15.08 -0.67
N ILE A 140 13.03 -14.93 -2.00
CA ILE A 140 11.78 -14.89 -2.76
C ILE A 140 11.04 -16.24 -2.65
N TYR A 141 11.72 -17.36 -2.90
CA TYR A 141 11.15 -18.71 -2.76
C TYR A 141 10.57 -18.92 -1.37
N LYS A 142 11.35 -18.58 -0.34
CA LYS A 142 10.90 -18.71 1.04
C LYS A 142 9.70 -17.80 1.35
N ASP A 143 9.72 -16.56 0.86
CA ASP A 143 8.63 -15.62 1.11
C ASP A 143 7.33 -16.10 0.48
N VAL A 144 7.33 -16.46 -0.81
CA VAL A 144 6.16 -16.99 -1.53
C VAL A 144 5.59 -18.21 -0.80
N LYS A 145 6.46 -19.17 -0.42
CA LYS A 145 6.04 -20.38 0.30
C LYS A 145 5.44 -20.11 1.68
N LEU A 146 5.91 -19.08 2.39
CA LEU A 146 5.40 -18.73 3.72
C LEU A 146 4.13 -17.87 3.67
N THR A 147 3.84 -17.26 2.53
CA THR A 147 2.76 -16.27 2.38
C THR A 147 1.72 -16.78 1.40
N ALA A 148 1.83 -16.41 0.12
CA ALA A 148 0.84 -16.71 -0.91
C ALA A 148 0.52 -18.20 -1.06
N SER A 149 1.51 -19.11 -0.94
CA SER A 149 1.25 -20.56 -1.03
C SER A 149 0.43 -21.10 0.15
N ASN A 150 0.39 -20.40 1.29
CA ASN A 150 -0.41 -20.77 2.46
C ASN A 150 -1.70 -19.96 2.58
N ASP A 151 -2.01 -19.12 1.58
CA ASP A 151 -3.19 -18.28 1.55
C ASP A 151 -4.30 -18.95 0.72
N ASP A 152 -5.51 -18.97 1.26
CA ASP A 152 -6.67 -19.66 0.66
C ASP A 152 -7.04 -19.11 -0.73
N TYR A 153 -6.68 -17.87 -1.04
CA TYR A 153 -6.99 -17.22 -2.32
C TYR A 153 -5.79 -17.22 -3.27
N TYR A 154 -4.57 -17.09 -2.76
CA TYR A 154 -3.39 -16.85 -3.62
C TYR A 154 -2.55 -18.08 -3.93
N PHE A 155 -2.82 -19.25 -3.32
CA PHE A 155 -2.00 -20.45 -3.51
C PHE A 155 -1.85 -20.88 -4.98
N VAL A 156 -2.84 -20.58 -5.83
CA VAL A 156 -2.84 -20.90 -7.27
C VAL A 156 -1.84 -20.07 -8.09
N PHE A 157 -1.34 -18.95 -7.55
CA PHE A 157 -0.50 -18.01 -8.29
C PHE A 157 1.00 -18.18 -8.02
N GLU A 158 1.41 -19.25 -7.35
CA GLU A 158 2.81 -19.47 -6.98
C GLU A 158 3.78 -19.27 -8.17
N ASP A 159 3.49 -19.90 -9.31
CA ASP A 159 4.33 -19.79 -10.51
C ASP A 159 4.38 -18.37 -11.09
N PHE A 160 3.28 -17.62 -11.01
CA PHE A 160 3.22 -16.23 -11.45
C PHE A 160 4.07 -15.34 -10.55
N LEU A 161 4.03 -15.57 -9.24
CA LEU A 161 4.83 -14.82 -8.28
C LEU A 161 6.32 -14.99 -8.55
N TYR A 162 6.80 -16.20 -8.85
CA TYR A 162 8.20 -16.41 -9.21
C TYR A 162 8.59 -15.72 -10.51
N GLN A 163 7.74 -15.84 -11.54
CA GLN A 163 7.97 -15.22 -12.85
C GLN A 163 8.11 -13.70 -12.76
N VAL A 164 7.39 -13.06 -11.84
CA VAL A 164 7.46 -11.61 -11.62
C VAL A 164 8.60 -11.23 -10.70
N LEU A 165 8.69 -11.84 -9.51
CA LEU A 165 9.58 -11.39 -8.43
C LEU A 165 11.06 -11.69 -8.74
N LEU A 166 11.35 -12.83 -9.40
CA LEU A 166 12.72 -13.16 -9.80
C LEU A 166 13.20 -12.23 -10.91
N CYS A 167 12.35 -11.90 -11.88
CA CYS A 167 12.68 -10.89 -12.91
C CYS A 167 12.85 -9.51 -12.28
N PHE A 168 11.97 -9.14 -11.33
CA PHE A 168 12.06 -7.89 -10.61
C PHE A 168 13.37 -7.72 -9.84
N SER A 169 13.94 -8.77 -9.24
CA SER A 169 15.21 -8.68 -8.51
C SER A 169 16.41 -8.33 -9.40
N ARG A 170 16.30 -8.60 -10.71
CA ARG A 170 17.35 -8.39 -11.72
C ARG A 170 17.22 -7.08 -12.49
N ASP A 171 16.07 -6.43 -12.40
CA ASP A 171 15.79 -5.23 -13.18
C ASP A 171 16.46 -3.99 -12.60
N THR A 172 17.53 -3.53 -13.25
CA THR A 172 18.24 -2.30 -12.85
C THR A 172 17.44 -1.03 -13.11
N ALA A 173 16.40 -1.05 -13.95
CA ALA A 173 15.54 0.11 -14.17
C ALA A 173 14.80 0.52 -12.88
N VAL A 174 14.52 -0.44 -11.99
CA VAL A 174 13.92 -0.19 -10.67
C VAL A 174 14.75 0.79 -9.84
N LEU A 175 16.08 0.86 -10.04
CA LEU A 175 16.95 1.78 -9.30
C LEU A 175 16.57 3.25 -9.45
N GLU A 176 15.81 3.61 -10.49
CA GLU A 176 15.36 4.97 -10.72
C GLU A 176 14.58 5.56 -9.54
N HIS A 177 13.82 4.74 -8.78
CA HIS A 177 13.06 5.25 -7.64
C HIS A 177 13.97 5.85 -6.53
N PHE A 178 15.24 5.43 -6.45
CA PHE A 178 16.21 6.01 -5.52
C PHE A 178 16.58 7.45 -5.86
N LYS A 179 16.41 7.91 -7.12
CA LYS A 179 16.68 9.31 -7.50
C LYS A 179 15.76 10.30 -6.77
N TYR A 180 14.55 9.85 -6.40
CA TYR A 180 13.51 10.68 -5.79
C TYR A 180 13.28 10.33 -4.32
N ASN A 181 14.23 9.62 -3.71
CA ASN A 181 14.18 9.12 -2.35
C ASN A 181 15.49 9.43 -1.63
N SER A 182 15.47 9.50 -0.30
CA SER A 182 16.67 9.66 0.53
C SER A 182 17.38 8.33 0.80
N ALA A 183 16.77 7.20 0.43
CA ALA A 183 17.39 5.89 0.55
C ALA A 183 18.51 5.68 -0.47
N THR A 184 19.50 4.88 -0.11
CA THR A 184 20.55 4.43 -1.03
C THR A 184 20.41 2.94 -1.30
N PRO A 185 20.63 2.47 -2.53
CA PRO A 185 20.56 1.05 -2.82
C PRO A 185 21.62 0.27 -2.02
N PRO A 186 21.29 -0.93 -1.54
CA PRO A 186 22.22 -1.84 -0.89
C PRO A 186 23.37 -2.19 -1.85
N LYS A 187 24.57 -2.28 -1.29
CA LYS A 187 25.78 -2.58 -2.05
C LYS A 187 26.40 -3.88 -1.57
N SER A 188 26.96 -4.65 -2.51
CA SER A 188 27.77 -5.83 -2.25
C SER A 188 29.15 -5.63 -2.87
N PHE A 189 30.10 -6.46 -2.44
CA PHE A 189 31.46 -6.49 -2.97
C PHE A 189 31.61 -7.72 -3.86
N ILE A 190 32.16 -7.51 -5.05
CA ILE A 190 32.57 -8.59 -5.94
C ILE A 190 34.08 -8.50 -6.11
N LEU A 191 34.76 -9.64 -5.93
CA LEU A 191 36.17 -9.80 -6.24
C LEU A 191 36.30 -10.17 -7.71
N VAL A 192 36.92 -9.30 -8.51
CA VAL A 192 37.27 -9.59 -9.90
C VAL A 192 38.80 -9.59 -9.98
N GLY A 193 39.40 -10.78 -9.91
CA GLY A 193 40.85 -10.90 -9.73
C GLY A 193 41.26 -10.57 -8.28
N GLU A 194 42.18 -9.62 -8.10
CA GLU A 194 42.63 -9.14 -6.77
C GLU A 194 41.95 -7.82 -6.34
N GLU A 195 41.09 -7.22 -7.18
CA GLU A 195 40.42 -5.95 -6.89
C GLU A 195 38.98 -6.14 -6.40
N GLU A 196 38.61 -5.40 -5.34
CA GLU A 196 37.24 -5.34 -4.81
C GLU A 196 36.45 -4.24 -5.52
N HIS A 197 35.38 -4.63 -6.22
CA HIS A 197 34.42 -3.69 -6.81
C HIS A 197 33.12 -3.66 -6.02
N VAL A 198 32.66 -2.45 -5.72
CA VAL A 198 31.37 -2.22 -5.07
C VAL A 198 30.28 -2.16 -6.12
N VAL A 199 29.31 -3.07 -6.03
CA VAL A 199 28.15 -3.14 -6.94
C VAL A 199 26.86 -3.04 -6.15
N VAL A 200 25.77 -2.62 -6.82
CA VAL A 200 24.43 -2.67 -6.22
C VAL A 200 23.93 -4.11 -6.20
N TYR A 201 23.42 -4.55 -5.05
CA TYR A 201 22.92 -5.92 -4.89
C TYR A 201 21.69 -5.97 -3.97
N PRO A 202 20.55 -6.55 -4.42
CA PRO A 202 20.33 -7.13 -5.75
C PRO A 202 20.40 -6.07 -6.87
N PRO A 203 20.46 -6.47 -8.15
CA PRO A 203 20.55 -5.52 -9.26
C PRO A 203 19.48 -4.41 -9.25
N ASN A 204 18.28 -4.71 -8.76
CA ASN A 204 17.20 -3.73 -8.60
C ASN A 204 17.30 -2.83 -7.34
N GLY A 205 18.25 -3.11 -6.45
CA GLY A 205 18.45 -2.41 -5.18
C GLY A 205 17.41 -2.69 -4.09
N VAL A 206 16.58 -3.72 -4.23
CA VAL A 206 15.51 -4.06 -3.26
C VAL A 206 15.77 -5.44 -2.67
N ILE A 207 15.97 -5.50 -1.35
CA ILE A 207 16.06 -6.77 -0.62
C ILE A 207 14.65 -7.23 -0.26
N PRO A 208 14.20 -8.42 -0.73
CA PRO A 208 12.90 -8.97 -0.36
C PRO A 208 12.79 -9.15 1.16
N PHE A 209 11.63 -8.80 1.72
CA PHE A 209 11.27 -9.00 3.11
C PHE A 209 10.01 -9.88 3.20
N HIS A 210 9.67 -10.30 4.42
CA HIS A 210 8.49 -11.14 4.62
C HIS A 210 7.18 -10.44 4.24
N GLY A 211 6.40 -11.03 3.33
CA GLY A 211 5.19 -10.46 2.76
C GLY A 211 5.43 -9.60 1.52
N PHE A 212 6.62 -9.64 0.91
CA PHE A 212 6.91 -8.89 -0.31
C PHE A 212 6.10 -9.42 -1.51
N SER A 213 5.94 -10.75 -1.59
CA SER A 213 5.12 -11.42 -2.60
C SER A 213 3.65 -10.94 -2.62
N MET A 214 3.15 -10.48 -1.46
CA MET A 214 1.76 -10.04 -1.31
C MET A 214 1.46 -8.76 -2.08
N TYR A 215 2.47 -8.00 -2.54
CA TYR A 215 2.23 -6.90 -3.46
C TYR A 215 1.87 -7.35 -4.88
N VAL A 216 2.29 -8.54 -5.27
CA VAL A 216 2.03 -9.10 -6.61
C VAL A 216 0.78 -9.97 -6.61
N ALA A 217 0.54 -10.74 -5.53
CA ALA A 217 -0.52 -11.74 -5.49
C ALA A 217 -1.93 -11.22 -5.90
N PRO A 218 -2.39 -10.04 -5.45
CA PRO A 218 -3.68 -9.50 -5.91
C PRO A 218 -3.71 -9.14 -7.39
N LEU A 219 -2.57 -8.74 -7.96
CA LEU A 219 -2.46 -8.36 -9.38
C LEU A 219 -2.61 -9.58 -10.31
N CYS A 220 -2.32 -10.79 -9.82
CA CYS A 220 -2.50 -12.02 -10.59
C CYS A 220 -3.97 -12.28 -10.96
N PHE A 221 -4.93 -11.73 -10.22
CA PHE A 221 -6.35 -11.76 -10.60
C PHE A 221 -6.69 -10.81 -11.76
N LEU A 222 -5.85 -9.81 -12.03
CA LEU A 222 -6.07 -8.81 -13.07
C LEU A 222 -5.32 -9.11 -14.36
N TYR A 223 -4.11 -9.68 -14.27
CA TYR A 223 -3.22 -9.88 -15.40
C TYR A 223 -2.75 -11.33 -15.51
N ASN A 224 -3.10 -11.96 -16.62
CA ASN A 224 -2.76 -13.35 -16.94
C ASN A 224 -1.47 -13.50 -17.75
N GLU A 225 -0.94 -12.43 -18.35
CA GLU A 225 0.34 -12.43 -19.06
C GLU A 225 1.45 -11.98 -18.09
N PRO A 226 2.48 -12.81 -17.83
CA PRO A 226 3.56 -12.49 -16.90
C PRO A 226 4.32 -11.19 -17.23
N SER A 227 4.51 -10.89 -18.52
CA SER A 227 5.17 -9.65 -18.97
C SER A 227 4.37 -8.41 -18.55
N THR A 228 3.06 -8.41 -18.81
CA THR A 228 2.12 -7.35 -18.40
C THR A 228 2.09 -7.23 -16.88
N LEU A 229 1.91 -8.34 -16.18
CA LEU A 229 1.86 -8.38 -14.72
C LEU A 229 3.13 -7.78 -14.09
N TYR A 230 4.30 -8.16 -14.62
CA TYR A 230 5.58 -7.63 -14.19
C TYR A 230 5.68 -6.11 -14.41
N ASN A 231 5.29 -5.60 -15.57
CA ASN A 231 5.33 -4.15 -15.85
C ASN A 231 4.42 -3.37 -14.89
N ILE A 232 3.19 -3.85 -14.68
CA ILE A 232 2.26 -3.23 -13.74
C ILE A 232 2.82 -3.24 -12.32
N PHE A 233 3.37 -4.38 -11.87
CA PHE A 233 3.99 -4.46 -10.56
C PHE A 233 5.19 -3.53 -10.42
N ARG A 234 6.07 -3.46 -11.43
CA ARG A 234 7.22 -2.55 -11.45
C ARG A 234 6.75 -1.10 -11.25
N GLU A 235 5.79 -0.64 -12.04
CA GLU A 235 5.26 0.72 -11.94
C GLU A 235 4.57 0.99 -10.59
N MET A 236 3.76 0.05 -10.10
CA MET A 236 3.15 0.14 -8.77
C MET A 236 4.21 0.27 -7.67
N TYR A 237 5.28 -0.52 -7.77
CA TYR A 237 6.35 -0.50 -6.78
C TYR A 237 7.12 0.80 -6.78
N ILE A 238 7.62 1.25 -7.94
CA ILE A 238 8.50 2.43 -8.06
C ILE A 238 7.76 3.75 -7.83
N ARG A 239 6.43 3.80 -7.99
CA ARG A 239 5.63 5.00 -7.73
C ARG A 239 5.08 5.05 -6.31
N TYR A 240 4.64 3.89 -5.79
CA TYR A 240 3.90 3.80 -4.53
C TYR A 240 4.60 2.92 -3.49
N PHE A 241 4.70 1.60 -3.72
CA PHE A 241 5.01 0.67 -2.62
C PHE A 241 6.39 0.85 -2.00
N PHE A 242 7.40 1.32 -2.75
CA PHE A 242 8.72 1.63 -2.17
C PHE A 242 8.64 2.64 -1.00
N ARG A 243 7.65 3.55 -1.02
CA ARG A 243 7.42 4.59 0.00
C ARG A 243 6.97 3.99 1.34
N LEU A 244 6.42 2.79 1.32
CA LEU A 244 6.00 2.03 2.50
C LEU A 244 7.18 1.40 3.26
N HIS A 245 8.36 1.39 2.63
CA HIS A 245 9.59 0.77 3.15
C HIS A 245 10.78 1.73 3.20
N SER A 246 10.57 2.98 2.81
CA SER A 246 11.60 4.02 2.73
C SER A 246 11.31 5.16 3.70
N ILE A 247 12.33 5.55 4.46
CA ILE A 247 12.25 6.73 5.32
C ILE A 247 12.37 7.98 4.45
N SER A 248 11.31 8.77 4.38
CA SER A 248 11.27 10.03 3.64
C SER A 248 10.30 11.01 4.31
N SER A 249 10.39 12.29 3.94
CA SER A 249 9.46 13.34 4.36
C SER A 249 8.21 13.46 3.46
N SER A 250 8.03 12.55 2.50
CA SER A 250 6.86 12.51 1.61
C SER A 250 5.58 12.29 2.43
N THR A 251 4.48 12.98 2.06
CA THR A 251 3.16 12.77 2.68
C THR A 251 2.63 11.35 2.48
N SER A 252 3.02 10.68 1.39
CA SER A 252 2.73 9.27 1.11
C SER A 252 3.80 8.30 1.62
N GLY A 253 4.82 8.80 2.33
CA GLY A 253 5.86 7.97 2.95
C GLY A 253 5.39 7.34 4.26
N ILE A 254 5.92 6.16 4.60
CA ILE A 254 5.48 5.40 5.78
C ILE A 254 5.53 6.21 7.09
N VAL A 255 6.51 7.10 7.27
CA VAL A 255 6.62 7.97 8.46
C VAL A 255 5.40 8.89 8.57
N SER A 256 5.05 9.56 7.47
CA SER A 256 3.89 10.45 7.39
C SER A 256 2.58 9.67 7.57
N LEU A 257 2.47 8.48 6.99
CA LEU A 257 1.29 7.62 7.16
C LEU A 257 1.11 7.18 8.62
N CYS A 258 2.19 6.80 9.30
CA CYS A 258 2.14 6.45 10.73
C CYS A 258 1.69 7.65 11.57
N LEU A 259 2.27 8.83 11.33
CA LEU A 259 1.90 10.07 12.03
C LEU A 259 0.45 10.47 11.75
N GLN A 260 -0.01 10.34 10.50
CA GLN A 260 -1.38 10.62 10.09
C GLN A 260 -2.35 9.68 10.80
N PHE A 261 -2.08 8.36 10.79
CA PHE A 261 -2.89 7.38 11.52
C PHE A 261 -3.03 7.74 13.01
N GLU A 262 -1.91 8.03 13.69
CA GLU A 262 -1.94 8.38 15.12
C GLU A 262 -2.73 9.66 15.38
N ARG A 263 -2.52 10.71 14.57
CA ARG A 263 -3.23 11.98 14.69
C ARG A 263 -4.73 11.83 14.45
N LEU A 264 -5.12 11.05 13.44
CA LEU A 264 -6.52 10.75 13.16
C LEU A 264 -7.16 10.05 14.35
N LEU A 265 -6.55 8.98 14.86
CA LEU A 265 -7.11 8.22 15.97
C LEU A 265 -7.21 9.04 17.27
N GLN A 266 -6.21 9.88 17.57
CA GLN A 266 -6.22 10.76 18.73
C GLN A 266 -7.26 11.88 18.62
N THR A 267 -7.53 12.38 17.42
CA THR A 267 -8.52 13.43 17.20
C THR A 267 -9.95 12.87 17.33
N HIS A 268 -10.22 11.70 16.74
CA HIS A 268 -11.57 11.12 16.75
C HIS A 268 -11.89 10.31 18.00
N LEU A 269 -10.91 9.57 18.53
CA LEU A 269 -11.10 8.58 19.58
C LEU A 269 -10.00 8.70 20.66
N PRO A 270 -9.85 9.89 21.30
CA PRO A 270 -8.80 10.13 22.29
C PRO A 270 -8.89 9.17 23.48
N GLN A 271 -10.11 8.84 23.93
CA GLN A 271 -10.33 7.90 25.03
C GLN A 271 -9.86 6.49 24.69
N LEU A 272 -10.18 6.00 23.48
CA LEU A 272 -9.72 4.71 22.99
C LEU A 272 -8.20 4.68 22.87
N PHE A 273 -7.60 5.71 22.29
CA PHE A 273 -6.15 5.80 22.16
C PHE A 273 -5.48 5.73 23.53
N TYR A 274 -5.99 6.49 24.50
CA TYR A 274 -5.47 6.50 25.87
C TYR A 274 -5.62 5.13 26.56
N HIS A 275 -6.81 4.51 26.48
CA HIS A 275 -7.08 3.17 27.02
C HIS A 275 -6.11 2.12 26.48
N LEU A 276 -6.01 2.03 25.15
CA LEU A 276 -5.11 1.09 24.47
C LEU A 276 -3.66 1.30 24.88
N ARG A 277 -3.22 2.56 25.04
CA ARG A 277 -1.90 2.86 25.57
C ARG A 277 -1.69 2.37 27.00
N GLN A 278 -2.67 2.53 27.89
CA GLN A 278 -2.57 2.11 29.30
C GLN A 278 -2.38 0.59 29.44
N ILE A 279 -3.04 -0.20 28.60
CA ILE A 279 -2.92 -1.66 28.58
C ILE A 279 -1.71 -2.16 27.76
N GLY A 280 -0.84 -1.26 27.30
CA GLY A 280 0.35 -1.58 26.50
C GLY A 280 0.08 -1.91 25.03
N ALA A 281 -1.16 -1.75 24.56
CA ALA A 281 -1.61 -2.03 23.20
C ALA A 281 -1.49 -0.80 22.29
N GLN A 282 -0.26 -0.29 22.11
CA GLN A 282 -0.04 0.92 21.31
C GLN A 282 -0.62 0.77 19.89
N PRO A 283 -1.60 1.59 19.46
CA PRO A 283 -2.36 1.37 18.22
C PRO A 283 -1.47 1.21 16.98
N LEU A 284 -0.41 2.02 16.88
CA LEU A 284 0.49 1.98 15.73
C LEU A 284 1.22 0.63 15.61
N ARG A 285 1.58 -0.02 16.72
CA ARG A 285 2.24 -1.35 16.68
C ARG A 285 1.36 -2.40 16.00
N ILE A 286 0.04 -2.30 16.16
CA ILE A 286 -0.93 -3.20 15.54
C ILE A 286 -1.16 -2.81 14.07
N ALA A 287 -1.36 -1.52 13.78
CA ALA A 287 -1.70 -1.03 12.44
C ALA A 287 -0.51 -1.04 11.46
N PHE A 288 0.72 -0.95 11.96
CA PHE A 288 1.92 -0.80 11.13
C PHE A 288 2.05 -1.89 10.06
N LYS A 289 1.82 -3.15 10.46
CA LYS A 289 1.90 -4.31 9.56
C LYS A 289 0.87 -4.26 8.43
N TRP A 290 -0.26 -3.59 8.62
CA TRP A 290 -1.26 -3.37 7.56
C TRP A 290 -0.78 -2.29 6.59
N MET A 291 -0.32 -1.16 7.13
CA MET A 291 0.13 -0.02 6.31
C MET A 291 1.36 -0.37 5.46
N VAL A 292 2.32 -1.07 6.04
CA VAL A 292 3.55 -1.52 5.36
C VAL A 292 3.27 -2.57 4.28
N ARG A 293 2.07 -3.15 4.19
CA ARG A 293 1.67 -4.04 3.08
C ARG A 293 0.53 -3.49 2.24
N ALA A 294 0.19 -2.20 2.42
CA ALA A 294 -0.99 -1.58 1.81
C ALA A 294 -2.26 -2.45 1.96
N PHE A 295 -2.42 -3.09 3.13
CA PHE A 295 -3.48 -4.06 3.48
C PHE A 295 -3.49 -5.39 2.72
N SER A 296 -2.52 -5.66 1.86
CA SER A 296 -2.41 -6.96 1.20
C SER A 296 -2.12 -8.10 2.18
N GLY A 297 -2.83 -9.21 2.00
CA GLY A 297 -2.82 -10.35 2.92
C GLY A 297 -3.62 -10.13 4.20
N TYR A 298 -4.45 -9.09 4.27
CA TYR A 298 -5.34 -8.83 5.41
C TYR A 298 -6.80 -8.64 4.98
N LEU A 299 -7.02 -7.90 3.89
CA LEU A 299 -8.34 -7.73 3.30
C LEU A 299 -8.60 -8.84 2.27
N SER A 300 -9.89 -9.12 2.04
CA SER A 300 -10.30 -9.87 0.85
C SER A 300 -9.89 -9.12 -0.42
N THR A 301 -9.53 -9.87 -1.47
CA THR A 301 -8.98 -9.31 -2.72
C THR A 301 -9.87 -8.23 -3.33
N ASP A 302 -11.18 -8.44 -3.37
CA ASP A 302 -12.11 -7.45 -3.94
C ASP A 302 -12.05 -6.12 -3.18
N GLN A 303 -11.96 -6.16 -1.85
CA GLN A 303 -11.88 -4.98 -1.01
C GLN A 303 -10.50 -4.30 -1.10
N LEU A 304 -9.44 -5.10 -1.23
CA LEU A 304 -8.09 -4.61 -1.46
C LEU A 304 -7.97 -3.86 -2.80
N LEU A 305 -8.55 -4.42 -3.88
CA LEU A 305 -8.53 -3.78 -5.19
C LEU A 305 -9.29 -2.46 -5.18
N LEU A 306 -10.39 -2.35 -4.43
CA LEU A 306 -11.08 -1.07 -4.21
C LEU A 306 -10.19 -0.05 -3.49
N LEU A 307 -9.38 -0.47 -2.52
CA LEU A 307 -8.40 0.43 -1.88
C LEU A 307 -7.35 0.89 -2.90
N TRP A 308 -6.83 -0.02 -3.71
CA TRP A 308 -5.76 0.29 -4.68
C TRP A 308 -6.26 1.13 -5.86
N ASP A 309 -7.52 0.99 -6.27
CA ASP A 309 -8.18 1.93 -7.20
C ASP A 309 -8.04 3.37 -6.71
N ARG A 310 -8.15 3.59 -5.39
CA ARG A 310 -8.10 4.92 -4.77
C ARG A 310 -6.66 5.39 -4.60
N ILE A 311 -5.71 4.49 -4.36
CA ILE A 311 -4.28 4.83 -4.39
C ILE A 311 -3.92 5.38 -5.77
N LEU A 312 -4.31 4.68 -6.84
CA LEU A 312 -4.05 5.09 -8.22
C LEU A 312 -4.82 6.35 -8.61
N GLY A 313 -6.12 6.41 -8.30
CA GLY A 313 -6.97 7.52 -8.71
C GLY A 313 -6.64 8.86 -8.03
N TYR A 314 -6.16 8.81 -6.79
CA TYR A 314 -5.72 10.01 -6.06
C TYR A 314 -4.21 10.24 -6.09
N ASP A 315 -3.43 9.34 -6.70
CA ASP A 315 -1.96 9.37 -6.70
C ASP A 315 -1.38 9.55 -5.28
N SER A 316 -1.93 8.82 -4.30
CA SER A 316 -1.58 9.00 -2.89
C SER A 316 -1.81 7.75 -2.05
N LEU A 317 -0.90 7.50 -1.11
CA LEU A 317 -1.00 6.42 -0.13
C LEU A 317 -1.70 6.85 1.17
N GLU A 318 -2.09 8.11 1.34
CA GLU A 318 -2.73 8.61 2.58
C GLU A 318 -4.01 7.85 2.94
N VAL A 319 -4.73 7.33 1.94
CA VAL A 319 -5.94 6.50 2.14
C VAL A 319 -5.65 5.24 2.96
N VAL A 320 -4.41 4.74 2.95
CA VAL A 320 -3.97 3.58 3.75
C VAL A 320 -4.01 3.93 5.25
N ALA A 321 -3.54 5.12 5.64
CA ALA A 321 -3.60 5.56 7.03
C ALA A 321 -5.04 5.86 7.48
N VAL A 322 -5.86 6.43 6.57
CA VAL A 322 -7.29 6.66 6.80
C VAL A 322 -8.02 5.35 7.05
N LEU A 323 -7.81 4.33 6.22
CA LEU A 323 -8.43 3.02 6.41
C LEU A 323 -8.01 2.39 7.74
N ALA A 324 -6.72 2.46 8.10
CA ALA A 324 -6.26 1.96 9.39
C ALA A 324 -6.99 2.63 10.56
N ALA A 325 -7.16 3.96 10.54
CA ALA A 325 -7.92 4.67 11.57
C ALA A 325 -9.42 4.29 11.57
N ALA A 326 -10.01 4.12 10.38
CA ALA A 326 -11.40 3.71 10.22
C ALA A 326 -11.67 2.30 10.79
N VAL A 327 -10.72 1.36 10.64
CA VAL A 327 -10.80 0.01 11.23
C VAL A 327 -10.87 0.08 12.76
N PHE A 328 -10.01 0.90 13.38
CA PHE A 328 -10.04 1.12 14.84
C PHE A 328 -11.35 1.77 15.27
N ALA A 329 -11.85 2.75 14.51
CA ALA A 329 -13.12 3.40 14.80
C ALA A 329 -14.31 2.44 14.71
N PHE A 330 -14.32 1.56 13.72
CA PHE A 330 -15.36 0.55 13.55
C PHE A 330 -15.39 -0.48 14.68
N ARG A 331 -14.23 -0.82 15.24
CA ARG A 331 -14.11 -1.77 16.36
C ARG A 331 -14.01 -1.08 17.72
N ALA A 332 -14.29 0.23 17.81
CA ALA A 332 -14.00 1.03 18.99
C ALA A 332 -14.68 0.52 20.27
N GLU A 333 -15.97 0.13 20.19
CA GLU A 333 -16.71 -0.40 21.35
C GLU A 333 -16.03 -1.65 21.91
N ASN A 334 -15.78 -2.65 21.06
CA ASN A 334 -15.08 -3.87 21.47
C ASN A 334 -13.67 -3.58 22.00
N LEU A 335 -12.95 -2.63 21.40
CA LEU A 335 -11.60 -2.26 21.85
C LEU A 335 -11.58 -1.51 23.18
N MET A 336 -12.67 -0.84 23.58
CA MET A 336 -12.78 -0.23 24.91
C MET A 336 -12.93 -1.27 26.02
N GLU A 337 -13.38 -2.49 25.70
CA GLU A 337 -13.55 -3.57 26.66
C GLU A 337 -12.29 -4.44 26.84
N VAL A 338 -11.30 -4.32 25.95
CA VAL A 338 -10.08 -5.14 26.04
C VAL A 338 -9.18 -4.70 27.19
N THR A 339 -8.49 -5.66 27.81
CA THR A 339 -7.62 -5.41 28.98
C THR A 339 -6.16 -5.75 28.74
N SER A 340 -5.81 -6.26 27.55
CA SER A 340 -4.45 -6.64 27.17
C SER A 340 -4.18 -6.44 25.67
N LEU A 341 -2.90 -6.37 25.29
CA LEU A 341 -2.46 -6.34 23.90
C LEU A 341 -3.01 -7.54 23.10
N ALA A 342 -2.94 -8.76 23.63
CA ALA A 342 -3.40 -9.96 22.93
C ALA A 342 -4.90 -9.90 22.63
N SER A 343 -5.72 -9.38 23.56
CA SER A 343 -7.16 -9.18 23.30
C SER A 343 -7.43 -8.08 22.26
N ALA A 344 -6.64 -6.99 22.26
CA ALA A 344 -6.76 -5.96 21.23
C ALA A 344 -6.40 -6.49 19.84
N GLU A 345 -5.32 -7.28 19.75
CA GLU A 345 -4.91 -7.96 18.52
C GLU A 345 -5.96 -8.96 18.03
N ALA A 346 -6.61 -9.70 18.94
CA ALA A 346 -7.67 -10.64 18.60
C ALA A 346 -8.90 -9.93 18.00
N VAL A 347 -9.33 -8.80 18.58
CA VAL A 347 -10.44 -7.98 18.05
C VAL A 347 -10.13 -7.45 16.64
N LEU A 348 -8.84 -7.24 16.34
CA LEU A 348 -8.35 -6.68 15.07
C LEU A 348 -7.71 -7.73 14.15
N ALA A 349 -7.80 -9.02 14.47
CA ALA A 349 -7.09 -10.07 13.74
C ALA A 349 -7.68 -10.31 12.35
N ASP A 350 -9.02 -10.37 12.27
CA ASP A 350 -9.73 -10.64 11.03
C ASP A 350 -10.26 -9.35 10.39
N LEU A 351 -9.66 -8.99 9.27
CA LEU A 351 -10.06 -7.85 8.42
C LEU A 351 -10.72 -8.32 7.11
N SER A 352 -10.82 -9.62 6.86
CA SER A 352 -11.27 -10.18 5.57
C SER A 352 -12.72 -9.83 5.24
N THR A 353 -13.54 -9.68 6.28
CA THR A 353 -14.98 -9.38 6.20
C THR A 353 -15.30 -7.89 6.09
N LEU A 354 -14.31 -7.01 6.26
CA LEU A 354 -14.54 -5.56 6.26
C LEU A 354 -14.88 -5.02 4.88
N LYS A 355 -15.81 -4.08 4.84
CA LYS A 355 -16.13 -3.31 3.64
C LYS A 355 -15.35 -1.99 3.64
N VAL A 356 -14.33 -1.90 2.80
CA VAL A 356 -13.35 -0.80 2.81
C VAL A 356 -14.00 0.55 2.51
N MET A 357 -14.82 0.62 1.46
CA MET A 357 -15.38 1.90 1.02
C MET A 357 -16.37 2.50 2.03
N PRO A 358 -17.35 1.75 2.58
CA PRO A 358 -18.20 2.25 3.65
C PRO A 358 -17.41 2.75 4.87
N LEU A 359 -16.37 2.02 5.29
CA LEU A 359 -15.54 2.40 6.44
C LEU A 359 -14.85 3.74 6.22
N ILE A 360 -14.21 3.93 5.07
CA ILE A 360 -13.53 5.19 4.74
C ILE A 360 -14.54 6.33 4.66
N GLN A 361 -15.70 6.13 4.01
CA GLN A 361 -16.72 7.16 3.89
C GLN A 361 -17.30 7.59 5.25
N ILE A 362 -17.64 6.62 6.10
CA ILE A 362 -18.17 6.90 7.45
C ILE A 362 -17.13 7.65 8.27
N PHE A 363 -15.89 7.14 8.29
CA PHE A 363 -14.81 7.75 9.06
C PHE A 363 -14.52 9.19 8.62
N LEU A 364 -14.43 9.45 7.31
CA LEU A 364 -14.13 10.78 6.81
C LEU A 364 -15.34 11.72 6.86
N PHE A 365 -16.55 11.29 6.49
CA PHE A 365 -17.67 12.19 6.20
C PHE A 365 -18.87 12.08 7.13
N ALA A 366 -19.05 10.96 7.84
CA ALA A 366 -20.19 10.79 8.76
C ALA A 366 -19.86 11.15 10.22
N THR A 367 -18.58 11.17 10.59
CA THR A 367 -18.16 11.59 11.93
C THR A 367 -18.16 13.11 12.04
N ALA A 368 -18.85 13.64 13.05
CA ALA A 368 -18.67 15.04 13.43
C ALA A 368 -17.28 15.17 14.08
N VAL A 369 -16.40 15.96 13.46
CA VAL A 369 -15.11 16.39 14.00
C VAL A 369 -15.17 17.87 14.22
#